data_AF-A0AA44Z034-F1
#
_entry.id   AF-A0AA44Z034-F1
#
_cell.length_a   1.000
_cell.length_b   1.000
_cell.length_c   1.000
_cell.angle_alpha   90.00
_cell.angle_beta   90.00
_cell.angle_gamma   90.00
#
_symmetry.space_group_name_H-M   'P 1'
#
loop_
_entity.id
_entity.type
_entity.pdbx_description
1 polymer ?
#
loop_
_entity_poly.entity_id
_entity_poly.type
_entity_poly.pdbx_seq_one_letter_code
_entity_poly.pdbx_strand_id
1 'polypeptide(L)'
;MLQLTNLLLKANPKDVIAITLRADAYYLLVEQRLLSKYPSVDQMPPAALEELKSLSGQNRELYSKAEALGWKAWTKADWDRYLDHFANQKSKLQRDE
;
A
#
# COMPACT_ATOMS: atom_id res chain seq x y z
N MET A 1 -6.82 -5.48 10.00
CA MET A 1 -6.81 -4.45 8.94
C MET A 1 -8.08 -4.39 8.10
N LEU A 2 -8.54 -5.48 7.46
CA LEU A 2 -9.76 -5.44 6.60
C LEU A 2 -11.04 -4.99 7.32
N GLN A 3 -11.26 -5.45 8.56
CA GLN A 3 -12.44 -5.04 9.34
C GLN A 3 -12.38 -3.57 9.76
N LEU A 4 -11.19 -3.07 10.13
CA LEU A 4 -11.00 -1.66 10.46
C LEU A 4 -11.25 -0.76 9.26
N THR A 5 -10.67 -1.10 8.11
CA THR A 5 -10.87 -0.32 6.88
C THR A 5 -12.31 -0.39 6.37
N ASN A 6 -13.06 -1.47 6.62
CA ASN A 6 -14.51 -1.50 6.37
C ASN A 6 -15.24 -0.40 7.15
N LEU A 7 -14.90 -0.21 8.42
CA LEU A 7 -15.55 0.81 9.26
C LEU A 7 -15.21 2.22 8.77
N LEU A 8 -13.92 2.49 8.50
CA LEU A 8 -13.46 3.78 8.00
C LEU A 8 -14.11 4.14 6.66
N LEU A 9 -14.20 3.19 5.73
CA LEU A 9 -14.78 3.42 4.41
C LEU A 9 -16.31 3.53 4.43
N LYS A 10 -16.99 2.99 5.46
CA LYS A 10 -18.40 3.28 5.69
C LYS A 10 -18.61 4.73 6.12
N ALA A 11 -17.73 5.27 6.96
CA ALA A 11 -17.79 6.65 7.41
C ALA A 11 -17.36 7.65 6.32
N ASN A 12 -16.27 7.34 5.60
CA ASN A 12 -15.79 8.12 4.47
C ASN A 12 -15.33 7.21 3.31
N PRO A 13 -16.18 6.99 2.29
CA PRO A 13 -15.85 6.13 1.15
C PRO A 13 -14.71 6.62 0.25
N LYS A 14 -14.28 7.88 0.41
CA LYS A 14 -13.21 8.54 -0.35
C LYS A 14 -11.94 8.73 0.50
N ASP A 15 -11.88 8.16 1.70
CA ASP A 15 -10.67 8.20 2.52
C ASP A 15 -9.56 7.39 1.84
N VAL A 16 -8.62 8.12 1.23
CA VAL A 16 -7.48 7.55 0.49
C VAL A 16 -6.58 6.71 1.39
N ILE A 17 -6.41 7.09 2.66
CA ILE A 17 -5.60 6.31 3.60
C ILE A 17 -6.31 5.00 3.92
N ALA A 18 -7.62 5.02 4.18
CA ALA A 18 -8.36 3.79 4.42
C ALA A 18 -8.42 2.87 3.19
N ILE A 19 -8.49 3.43 1.97
CA ILE A 19 -8.44 2.67 0.71
C ILE A 19 -7.07 1.97 0.56
N THR A 20 -5.97 2.70 0.74
CA THR A 20 -4.61 2.17 0.58
C THR A 20 -4.25 1.16 1.67
N LEU A 21 -4.60 1.42 2.94
CA LEU A 21 -4.46 0.44 4.02
C LEU A 21 -5.26 -0.86 3.76
N ARG A 22 -6.39 -0.76 3.06
CA ARG A 22 -7.17 -1.94 2.67
C ARG A 22 -6.45 -2.70 1.56
N ALA A 23 -5.91 -2.00 0.57
CA ALA A 23 -5.12 -2.60 -0.49
C ALA A 23 -3.92 -3.37 0.10
N ASP A 24 -3.20 -2.76 1.03
CA ASP A 24 -2.08 -3.40 1.74
C ASP A 24 -2.53 -4.64 2.52
N ALA A 25 -3.70 -4.60 3.14
CA ALA A 25 -4.24 -5.76 3.82
C ALA A 25 -4.47 -6.95 2.86
N TYR A 26 -4.88 -6.71 1.61
CA TYR A 26 -4.98 -7.78 0.60
C TYR A 26 -3.61 -8.31 0.17
N TYR A 27 -2.60 -7.44 0.07
CA TYR A 27 -1.23 -7.88 -0.20
C TYR A 27 -0.68 -8.76 0.92
N LEU A 28 -0.86 -8.35 2.18
CA LEU A 28 -0.45 -9.15 3.35
C LEU A 28 -1.14 -10.52 3.38
N LEU A 29 -2.38 -10.64 2.88
CA LEU A 29 -3.04 -11.94 2.74
C LEU A 29 -2.37 -12.82 1.68
N VAL A 30 -1.93 -12.24 0.55
CA VAL A 30 -1.15 -12.96 -0.47
C VAL A 30 0.16 -13.47 0.14
N GLU A 31 0.89 -12.63 0.85
CA GLU A 31 2.14 -13.02 1.53
C GLU A 31 1.90 -14.16 2.53
N GLN A 32 0.94 -13.96 3.44
CA GLN A 32 0.67 -14.88 4.52
C GLN A 32 0.17 -16.25 4.04
N ARG A 33 -0.71 -16.27 3.03
CA ARG A 33 -1.43 -17.50 2.65
C ARG A 33 -0.79 -18.25 1.49
N LEU A 34 -0.11 -17.53 0.60
CA LEU A 34 0.38 -18.06 -0.67
C LEU A 34 1.90 -18.02 -0.71
N LEU A 35 2.52 -16.84 -0.61
CA LEU A 35 3.98 -16.72 -0.79
C LEU A 35 4.78 -17.36 0.35
N SER A 36 4.20 -17.46 1.55
CA SER A 36 4.81 -18.20 2.66
C SER A 36 4.89 -19.72 2.43
N LYS A 37 4.03 -20.27 1.58
CA LYS A 37 3.92 -21.71 1.29
C LYS A 37 4.50 -22.10 -0.07
N TYR A 38 4.37 -21.19 -1.03
CA TYR A 38 4.78 -21.36 -2.41
C TYR A 38 5.78 -20.24 -2.75
N PRO A 39 7.09 -20.50 -2.61
CA PRO A 39 8.13 -19.51 -2.92
C PRO A 39 8.09 -18.96 -4.35
N SER A 40 7.43 -19.66 -5.27
CA SER A 40 7.23 -19.23 -6.66
C SER A 40 5.85 -19.62 -7.17
N VAL A 41 5.37 -18.90 -8.19
CA VAL A 41 4.06 -19.13 -8.84
C VAL A 41 4.00 -20.51 -9.50
N ASP A 42 5.12 -21.00 -10.05
CA ASP A 42 5.19 -22.30 -10.73
C ASP A 42 4.92 -23.49 -9.78
N GLN A 43 5.06 -23.26 -8.47
CA GLN A 43 4.81 -24.26 -7.43
C GLN A 43 3.38 -24.19 -6.89
N MET A 44 2.56 -23.22 -7.33
CA MET A 44 1.21 -23.04 -6.82
C MET A 44 0.23 -24.00 -7.51
N PRO A 45 -0.58 -24.75 -6.73
CA PRO A 45 -1.68 -25.51 -7.31
C PRO A 45 -2.76 -24.57 -7.89
N PRO A 46 -3.63 -25.05 -8.79
CA PRO A 46 -4.66 -24.22 -9.43
C PRO A 46 -5.53 -23.42 -8.46
N ALA A 47 -5.90 -24.00 -7.31
CA ALA A 47 -6.68 -23.29 -6.29
C ALA A 47 -5.93 -22.07 -5.70
N ALA A 48 -4.62 -22.21 -5.50
CA ALA A 48 -3.77 -21.12 -4.99
C ALA A 48 -3.58 -20.02 -6.06
N LEU A 49 -3.52 -20.38 -7.34
CA LEU A 49 -3.48 -19.41 -8.44
C LEU A 49 -4.77 -18.58 -8.53
N GLU A 50 -5.93 -19.21 -8.35
CA GLU A 50 -7.21 -18.49 -8.31
C GLU A 50 -7.33 -17.59 -7.08
N GLU A 51 -6.87 -18.05 -5.89
CA GLU A 51 -6.81 -17.18 -4.70
C GLU A 51 -5.84 -16.01 -4.92
N LEU A 52 -4.66 -16.24 -5.51
CA LEU A 52 -3.70 -15.19 -5.85
C LEU A 52 -4.33 -14.14 -6.75
N LYS A 53 -5.01 -14.58 -7.82
CA LYS A 53 -5.68 -13.71 -8.78
C LYS A 53 -6.77 -12.88 -8.10
N SER A 54 -7.57 -13.49 -7.24
CA SER A 54 -8.64 -12.80 -6.51
C SER A 54 -8.08 -11.73 -5.56
N LEU A 55 -7.13 -12.08 -4.70
CA LEU A 55 -6.56 -11.16 -3.71
C LEU A 55 -5.77 -10.02 -4.38
N SER A 56 -4.98 -10.35 -5.41
CA SER A 56 -4.21 -9.37 -6.17
C SER A 56 -5.11 -8.44 -6.99
N GLY A 57 -6.25 -8.95 -7.49
CA GLY A 57 -7.27 -8.15 -8.14
C GLY A 57 -7.84 -7.08 -7.21
N GLN A 58 -8.22 -7.47 -5.99
CA GLN A 58 -8.73 -6.55 -4.97
C GLN A 58 -7.70 -5.46 -4.60
N ASN A 59 -6.43 -5.84 -4.43
CA ASN A 59 -5.34 -4.90 -4.17
C ASN A 59 -5.23 -3.86 -5.32
N ARG A 60 -5.20 -4.33 -6.57
CA ARG A 60 -5.08 -3.47 -7.76
C ARG A 60 -6.26 -2.52 -7.92
N GLU A 61 -7.48 -3.00 -7.72
CA GLU A 61 -8.70 -2.18 -7.82
C GLU A 61 -8.70 -1.06 -6.77
N LEU A 62 -8.28 -1.35 -5.54
CA LEU A 62 -8.20 -0.36 -4.49
C LEU A 62 -7.12 0.69 -4.77
N TYR A 63 -5.94 0.28 -5.25
CA TYR A 63 -4.90 1.23 -5.64
C TYR A 63 -5.34 2.09 -6.83
N SER A 64 -5.98 1.51 -7.84
CA SER A 64 -6.57 2.27 -8.94
C SER A 64 -7.59 3.30 -8.46
N LYS A 65 -8.43 2.95 -7.48
CA LYS A 65 -9.35 3.89 -6.84
C LYS A 65 -8.63 5.00 -6.06
N ALA A 66 -7.56 4.67 -5.34
CA ALA A 66 -6.76 5.66 -4.62
C ALA A 66 -6.10 6.65 -5.60
N GLU A 67 -5.54 6.14 -6.69
CA GLU A 67 -4.93 6.96 -7.76
C GLU A 67 -5.93 7.91 -8.41
N ALA A 68 -7.15 7.44 -8.68
CA ALA A 68 -8.25 8.28 -9.17
C ALA A 68 -8.65 9.41 -8.19
N LEU A 69 -8.30 9.27 -6.90
CA LEU A 69 -8.51 10.27 -5.86
C LEU A 69 -7.26 11.12 -5.58
N GLY A 70 -6.22 11.00 -6.41
CA GLY A 70 -5.00 11.81 -6.34
C GLY A 70 -3.89 11.18 -5.48
N TRP A 71 -4.05 9.95 -5.00
CA TRP A 71 -2.95 9.22 -4.40
C TRP A 71 -1.89 8.89 -5.45
N LYS A 72 -0.63 8.89 -5.03
CA LYS A 72 0.47 8.35 -5.82
C LYS A 72 1.52 7.74 -4.90
N ALA A 73 2.09 6.62 -5.32
CA ALA A 73 3.26 6.08 -4.64
C ALA A 73 4.41 7.10 -4.70
N TRP A 74 5.13 7.24 -3.59
CA TRP A 74 6.34 8.06 -3.57
C TRP A 74 7.44 7.38 -4.37
N THR A 75 8.02 8.12 -5.30
CA THR A 75 9.20 7.65 -6.02
C THR A 75 10.44 7.84 -5.15
N LYS A 76 11.55 7.17 -5.51
CA LYS A 76 12.85 7.44 -4.88
C LYS A 76 13.21 8.93 -4.94
N ALA A 77 12.95 9.59 -6.07
CA ALA A 77 13.21 11.02 -6.24
C ALA A 77 12.36 11.91 -5.32
N ASP A 78 11.11 11.50 -5.03
CA ASP A 78 10.27 12.22 -4.06
C ASP A 78 10.82 12.08 -2.63
N TRP A 79 11.30 10.89 -2.28
CA TRP A 79 12.00 10.66 -1.01
C TRP A 79 13.28 11.47 -0.89
N ASP A 80 14.14 11.45 -1.91
CA ASP A 80 15.40 12.20 -1.92
C ASP A 80 15.12 13.71 -1.72
N ARG A 81 14.15 14.26 -2.46
CA ARG A 81 13.72 15.67 -2.31
C ARG A 81 13.21 15.99 -0.91
N TYR A 82 12.41 15.10 -0.33
CA TYR A 82 11.89 15.26 1.03
C TYR A 82 13.03 15.29 2.05
N LEU A 83 13.95 14.32 1.97
CA LEU A 83 15.08 14.23 2.90
C LEU A 83 16.01 15.45 2.79
N ASP A 84 16.29 15.92 1.57
CA ASP A 84 17.07 17.14 1.33
C ASP A 84 16.41 18.38 1.96
N HIS A 85 15.08 18.51 1.84
CA HIS A 85 14.35 19.61 2.46
C HIS A 85 14.52 19.61 3.98
N PHE A 86 14.39 18.44 4.62
CA PHE A 86 14.54 18.29 6.07
C PHE A 86 15.97 18.55 6.55
N ALA A 87 16.97 18.04 5.83
CA ALA A 87 18.38 18.30 6.16
C ALA A 87 18.71 19.80 6.11
N ASN A 88 18.17 20.50 5.10
CA ASN A 88 18.32 21.95 4.97
C ASN A 88 17.59 22.72 6.08
N GLN A 89 16.39 22.30 6.50
CA GLN A 89 15.68 22.92 7.62
C GLN A 89 16.45 22.75 8.94
N LYS A 90 16.93 21.54 9.22
CA LYS A 90 17.75 21.26 10.42
C LYS A 90 19.00 22.13 10.46
N SER A 91 19.68 22.29 9.32
CA SER A 91 20.89 23.11 9.21
C SER A 91 20.63 24.62 9.35
N LYS A 92 19.40 25.09 9.10
CA LYS A 92 19.01 26.48 9.38
C LYS A 92 18.80 26.68 10.89
N LEU A 93 18.03 25.80 11.52
CA LEU A 93 17.76 25.86 12.96
C LEU A 93 19.06 25.84 13.80
N GLN A 94 20.05 25.05 13.41
CA GLN A 94 21.35 24.97 14.10
C GLN A 94 22.27 26.18 13.90
N ARG A 95 22.00 27.05 12.92
CA ARG A 95 22.78 28.27 12.68
C ARG A 95 22.20 29.49 13.40
N ASP A 96 20.94 29.38 13.82
CA ASP A 96 20.20 30.44 14.51
C ASP A 96 20.21 30.24 16.04
N GLU A 97 20.93 29.21 16.54
CA GLU A 97 21.25 28.93 17.96
C GLU A 97 22.70 29.33 18.29
#